data_AF-A0A5M9LKZ6-F1
#
_entry.id   AF-A0A5M9LKZ6-F1
#
_cell.length_a   1.000
_cell.length_b   1.000
_cell.length_c   1.000
_cell.angle_alpha   90.00
_cell.angle_beta   90.00
_cell.angle_gamma   90.00
#
_symmetry.space_group_name_H-M   'P 1'
#
loop_
_entity.id
_entity.type
_entity.pdbx_description
1 polymer ?
#
loop_
_entity_poly.entity_id
_entity_poly.type
_entity_poly.pdbx_seq_one_letter_code
_entity_poly.pdbx_strand_id
1 'polypeptide(L)'
;MVLYHANGRVVIAHETYLENLAQQVANSYKYVDQVHEYNKRNRPVHADNQVEIHIEEQIFKTVGGYRSGSDWEHLDAFDNAAVTIGRVDRATLRFVSNLADDHFRYNPDNNRLCLPVRYPRAHMGQTSGYTDERFADYFSPSRPHMAYIRSEEITQFIFPWLLEVKEIVNPEKVPNQQNPTPPAPITLPSMQMPDDFVGKIHLYNAMLQLGLPKSIQKPLIDALVLQMYQTTLNACHLDVLEITVGRFHARSLPVLDTVLNHFAGTYAFRPPEDR
;
A
#
# COMPACT_ATOMS: atom_id res chain seq x y z
N MET A 1 -16.32 24.13 -30.75
CA MET A 1 -17.69 24.43 -31.26
C MET A 1 -18.02 23.37 -32.29
N VAL A 2 -19.15 22.66 -32.14
CA VAL A 2 -19.55 21.53 -33.01
C VAL A 2 -20.34 22.07 -34.21
N LEU A 3 -20.12 21.51 -35.41
CA LEU A 3 -20.86 21.87 -36.61
C LEU A 3 -22.17 21.10 -36.68
N TYR A 4 -23.23 21.80 -37.08
CA TYR A 4 -24.56 21.24 -37.29
C TYR A 4 -24.95 21.38 -38.77
N HIS A 5 -25.61 20.37 -39.30
CA HIS A 5 -26.37 20.48 -40.54
C HIS A 5 -27.56 21.44 -40.37
N ALA A 6 -28.10 21.95 -41.48
CA ALA A 6 -29.26 22.84 -41.45
C ALA A 6 -30.51 22.23 -40.80
N ASN A 7 -30.58 20.90 -40.67
CA ASN A 7 -31.63 20.16 -39.97
C ASN A 7 -31.38 20.00 -38.44
N GLY A 8 -30.35 20.64 -37.90
CA GLY A 8 -30.00 20.59 -36.48
C GLY A 8 -29.27 19.32 -36.03
N ARG A 9 -28.94 18.39 -36.93
CA ARG A 9 -28.12 17.21 -36.60
C ARG A 9 -26.63 17.55 -36.63
N VAL A 10 -25.87 16.98 -35.71
CA VAL A 10 -24.41 17.12 -35.66
C VAL A 10 -23.79 16.54 -36.94
N VAL A 11 -22.80 17.26 -37.49
CA VAL A 11 -21.97 16.74 -38.57
C VAL A 11 -21.00 15.72 -37.97
N ILE A 12 -21.32 14.43 -38.10
CA ILE A 12 -20.58 13.32 -37.47
C ILE A 12 -19.07 13.41 -37.76
N ALA A 13 -18.68 13.71 -39.00
CA ALA A 13 -17.27 13.84 -39.36
C ALA A 13 -16.53 14.94 -38.59
N HIS A 14 -17.22 16.05 -38.26
CA HIS A 14 -16.64 17.14 -37.47
C HIS A 14 -16.61 16.82 -35.98
N GLU A 15 -17.61 16.09 -35.48
CA GLU A 15 -17.60 15.55 -34.11
C GLU A 15 -16.43 14.59 -33.90
N THR A 16 -16.26 13.61 -34.79
CA THR A 16 -15.12 12.68 -34.75
C THR A 16 -13.78 13.40 -34.87
N TYR A 17 -13.69 14.47 -35.68
CA TYR A 17 -12.48 15.31 -35.75
C TYR A 17 -12.19 16.00 -34.41
N LEU A 18 -13.20 16.59 -33.77
CA LEU A 18 -13.03 17.25 -32.47
C LEU A 18 -12.70 16.26 -31.36
N GLU A 19 -13.28 15.06 -31.36
CA GLU A 19 -12.93 13.98 -30.43
C GLU A 19 -11.48 13.53 -30.60
N ASN A 20 -11.00 13.35 -31.84
CA ASN A 20 -9.61 13.02 -32.11
C ASN A 20 -8.65 14.12 -31.64
N LEU A 21 -9.01 15.40 -31.85
CA LEU A 21 -8.20 16.53 -31.40
C LEU A 21 -8.17 16.62 -29.87
N ALA A 22 -9.31 16.42 -29.22
CA ALA A 22 -9.42 16.36 -27.76
C ALA A 22 -8.59 15.19 -27.21
N GLN A 23 -8.63 14.02 -27.84
CA GLN A 23 -7.83 12.86 -27.45
C GLN A 23 -6.32 13.12 -27.63
N GLN A 24 -5.90 13.79 -28.71
CA GLN A 24 -4.49 14.15 -28.91
C GLN A 24 -4.00 15.10 -27.81
N VAL A 25 -4.79 16.11 -27.46
CA VAL A 25 -4.47 17.05 -26.37
C VAL A 25 -4.48 16.34 -25.01
N ALA A 26 -5.48 15.48 -24.77
CA ALA A 26 -5.55 14.65 -23.56
C ALA A 26 -4.31 13.77 -23.44
N ASN A 27 -3.90 13.11 -24.52
CA ASN A 27 -2.69 12.28 -24.56
C ASN A 27 -1.42 13.11 -24.31
N SER A 28 -1.32 14.34 -24.83
CA SER A 28 -0.15 15.20 -24.56
C SER A 28 -0.04 15.62 -23.10
N TYR A 29 -1.17 15.74 -22.39
CA TYR A 29 -1.20 16.03 -20.95
C TYR A 29 -1.31 14.78 -20.08
N LYS A 30 -1.17 13.58 -20.66
CA LYS A 30 -1.36 12.29 -19.96
C LYS A 30 -2.67 12.24 -19.17
N TYR A 31 -3.71 12.89 -19.68
CA TYR A 31 -5.03 12.87 -19.07
C TYR A 31 -5.56 11.45 -19.09
N VAL A 32 -6.08 11.03 -17.94
CA VAL A 32 -6.61 9.69 -17.74
C VAL A 32 -8.12 9.78 -17.85
N ASP A 33 -8.70 9.10 -18.84
CA ASP A 33 -10.15 9.02 -18.96
C ASP A 33 -10.75 8.23 -17.77
N GLN A 34 -11.47 8.94 -16.91
CA GLN A 34 -12.10 8.37 -15.72
C GLN A 34 -13.13 7.29 -16.04
N VAL A 35 -13.84 7.41 -17.16
CA VAL A 35 -14.80 6.40 -17.61
C VAL A 35 -14.05 5.16 -18.09
N HIS A 36 -12.96 5.34 -18.85
CA HIS A 36 -12.10 4.24 -19.26
C HIS A 36 -11.50 3.50 -18.06
N GLU A 37 -10.93 4.23 -17.09
CA GLU A 37 -10.38 3.64 -15.85
C GLU A 37 -11.44 2.90 -15.04
N TYR A 38 -12.61 3.51 -14.87
CA TYR A 38 -13.73 2.88 -14.18
C TYR A 38 -14.16 1.58 -14.87
N ASN A 39 -14.17 1.56 -16.21
CA ASN A 39 -14.54 0.39 -17.00
C ASN A 39 -13.47 -0.71 -16.99
N LYS A 40 -12.23 -0.45 -16.56
CA LYS A 40 -11.19 -1.49 -16.43
C LYS A 40 -11.61 -2.60 -15.48
N ARG A 41 -12.42 -2.31 -14.47
CA ARG A 41 -12.97 -3.31 -13.52
C ARG A 41 -13.78 -4.42 -14.19
N ASN A 42 -14.27 -4.18 -15.42
CA ASN A 42 -15.07 -5.14 -16.19
C ASN A 42 -14.19 -6.04 -17.07
N ARG A 43 -12.87 -5.80 -17.12
CA ARG A 43 -11.94 -6.65 -17.88
C ARG A 43 -11.87 -8.04 -17.21
N PRO A 44 -11.60 -9.10 -18.01
CA PRO A 44 -11.40 -10.42 -17.45
C PRO A 44 -10.24 -10.41 -16.45
N VAL A 45 -10.43 -11.14 -15.35
CA VAL A 45 -9.38 -11.36 -14.35
C VAL A 45 -8.26 -12.17 -15.00
N HIS A 46 -7.02 -11.94 -14.58
CA HIS A 46 -5.87 -12.75 -14.98
C HIS A 46 -6.19 -14.26 -14.81
N ALA A 47 -5.83 -15.08 -15.80
CA ALA A 47 -6.19 -16.50 -15.86
C ALA A 47 -5.61 -17.31 -14.69
N ASP A 48 -4.43 -16.92 -14.20
CA ASP A 48 -3.85 -17.43 -12.97
C ASP A 48 -4.36 -16.60 -11.79
N ASN A 49 -5.18 -17.21 -10.91
CA ASN A 49 -5.71 -16.56 -9.70
C ASN A 49 -4.64 -16.39 -8.61
N GLN A 50 -3.39 -16.76 -8.89
CA GLN A 50 -2.26 -16.51 -8.01
C GLN A 50 -1.70 -15.09 -8.21
N VAL A 51 -1.30 -14.48 -7.10
CA VAL A 51 -0.69 -13.15 -7.03
C VAL A 51 0.67 -13.26 -6.36
N GLU A 52 1.69 -12.69 -7.00
CA GLU A 52 3.03 -12.54 -6.44
C GLU A 52 3.11 -11.30 -5.55
N ILE A 53 3.56 -11.46 -4.30
CA ILE A 53 3.98 -10.34 -3.46
C ILE A 53 5.43 -10.01 -3.80
N HIS A 54 5.67 -8.80 -4.29
CA HIS A 54 6.98 -8.34 -4.74
C HIS A 54 7.41 -7.09 -3.98
N ILE A 55 8.55 -7.14 -3.32
CA ILE A 55 9.22 -5.98 -2.75
C ILE A 55 10.14 -5.44 -3.84
N GLU A 56 9.86 -4.25 -4.33
CA GLU A 56 10.70 -3.54 -5.29
C GLU A 56 12.04 -3.14 -4.67
N GLU A 57 13.00 -2.81 -5.53
CA GLU A 57 14.29 -2.25 -5.09
C GLU A 57 14.08 -1.03 -4.19
N GLN A 58 14.81 -1.02 -3.08
CA GLN A 58 14.74 0.04 -2.09
C GLN A 58 16.05 0.80 -2.05
N ILE A 59 15.97 2.11 -2.26
CA ILE A 59 17.12 3.03 -2.19
C ILE A 59 16.79 4.06 -1.11
N PHE A 60 17.47 3.97 0.03
CA PHE A 60 17.17 4.86 1.15
C PHE A 60 17.82 6.24 0.96
N LYS A 61 17.03 7.29 1.19
CA LYS A 61 17.49 8.69 1.17
C LYS A 61 16.82 9.46 2.30
N THR A 62 17.54 10.34 3.00
CA THR A 62 16.94 11.27 3.99
C THR A 62 15.82 12.11 3.37
N VAL A 63 14.80 12.47 4.16
CA VAL A 63 13.72 13.35 3.69
C VAL A 63 14.27 14.77 3.65
N GLY A 64 14.29 15.38 2.45
CA GLY A 64 14.79 16.75 2.29
C GLY A 64 13.98 17.75 3.13
N GLY A 65 14.64 18.46 4.04
CA GLY A 65 14.08 19.60 4.75
C GLY A 65 14.16 20.89 3.93
N TYR A 66 13.26 21.84 4.19
CA TYR A 66 13.28 23.19 3.59
C TYR A 66 14.45 24.07 4.06
N ARG A 67 15.39 23.54 4.86
CA ARG A 67 16.60 24.27 5.26
C ARG A 67 17.55 24.28 4.07
N SER A 68 18.00 25.46 3.67
CA SER A 68 19.00 25.64 2.61
C SER A 68 20.30 24.92 3.00
N GLY A 69 20.63 23.87 2.27
CA GLY A 69 21.67 22.90 2.64
C GLY A 69 21.04 21.52 2.66
N SER A 70 21.12 20.82 1.53
CA SER A 70 20.53 19.50 1.46
C SER A 70 21.45 18.50 2.16
N ASP A 71 21.12 18.16 3.39
CA ASP A 71 21.70 17.02 4.09
C ASP A 71 21.08 15.73 3.53
N TRP A 72 21.35 15.47 2.24
CA TRP A 72 21.07 14.18 1.63
C TRP A 72 22.08 13.19 2.17
N GLU A 73 21.65 12.31 3.05
CA GLU A 73 22.43 11.15 3.43
C GLU A 73 21.85 9.94 2.69
N HIS A 74 22.72 9.30 1.93
CA HIS A 74 22.46 7.98 1.37
C HIS A 74 23.00 6.96 2.37
N LEU A 75 22.15 6.00 2.76
CA LEU A 75 22.52 4.99 3.73
C LEU A 75 22.49 3.62 3.04
N ASP A 76 23.63 3.20 2.51
CA ASP A 76 23.83 1.90 1.82
C ASP A 76 23.30 0.70 2.63
N ALA A 77 23.32 0.81 3.97
CA ALA A 77 22.82 -0.23 4.87
C ALA A 77 21.31 -0.54 4.72
N PHE A 78 20.54 0.37 4.11
CA PHE A 78 19.11 0.19 3.86
C PHE A 78 18.79 -0.06 2.39
N ASP A 79 19.80 -0.12 1.53
CA ASP A 79 19.63 -0.47 0.13
C ASP A 79 19.40 -1.96 -0.01
N ASN A 80 18.29 -2.33 -0.64
CA ASN A 80 17.89 -3.71 -0.78
C ASN A 80 17.44 -3.98 -2.20
N ALA A 81 17.97 -5.05 -2.78
CA ALA A 81 17.54 -5.54 -4.08
C ALA A 81 16.06 -5.94 -4.04
N ALA A 82 15.43 -5.97 -5.21
CA ALA A 82 14.05 -6.45 -5.32
C ALA A 82 13.95 -7.93 -4.90
N VAL A 83 12.90 -8.26 -4.14
CA VAL A 83 12.65 -9.61 -3.60
C VAL A 83 11.23 -10.04 -3.93
N THR A 84 11.08 -11.27 -4.46
CA THR A 84 9.78 -11.92 -4.62
C THR A 84 9.57 -12.88 -3.47
N ILE A 85 8.50 -12.67 -2.69
CA ILE A 85 8.23 -13.45 -1.47
C ILE A 85 7.58 -14.79 -1.83
N GLY A 86 6.52 -14.75 -2.63
CA GLY A 86 5.77 -15.94 -3.00
C GLY A 86 4.44 -15.61 -3.66
N ARG A 87 3.71 -16.67 -4.02
CA ARG A 87 2.40 -16.60 -4.66
C ARG A 87 1.30 -16.92 -3.66
N VAL A 88 0.28 -16.07 -3.61
CA VAL A 88 -0.92 -16.23 -2.77
C VAL A 88 -2.18 -16.16 -3.62
N ASP A 89 -3.26 -16.76 -3.12
CA ASP A 89 -4.55 -16.66 -3.80
C ASP A 89 -5.08 -15.22 -3.76
N ARG A 90 -5.50 -14.72 -4.93
CA ARG A 90 -6.00 -13.36 -5.10
C ARG A 90 -7.23 -13.08 -4.25
N ALA A 91 -8.15 -14.02 -4.12
CA ALA A 91 -9.38 -13.83 -3.36
C ALA A 91 -9.03 -13.69 -1.87
N THR A 92 -8.14 -14.53 -1.36
CA THR A 92 -7.60 -14.42 -0.01
C THR A 92 -6.97 -13.05 0.24
N LEU A 93 -6.09 -12.61 -0.65
CA LEU A 93 -5.39 -11.33 -0.48
C LEU A 93 -6.36 -10.14 -0.53
N ARG A 94 -7.31 -10.13 -1.47
CA ARG A 94 -8.36 -9.09 -1.54
C ARG A 94 -9.31 -9.11 -0.34
N PHE A 95 -9.54 -10.28 0.26
CA PHE A 95 -10.38 -10.39 1.45
C PHE A 95 -9.75 -9.73 2.68
N VAL A 96 -8.43 -9.85 2.84
CA VAL A 96 -7.72 -9.35 4.03
C VAL A 96 -6.93 -8.06 3.83
N SER A 97 -6.85 -7.52 2.62
CA SER A 97 -6.09 -6.31 2.31
C SER A 97 -6.94 -5.33 1.51
N ASN A 98 -7.24 -4.18 2.12
CA ASN A 98 -7.95 -3.10 1.43
C ASN A 98 -7.12 -2.56 0.26
N LEU A 99 -5.79 -2.55 0.40
CA LEU A 99 -4.88 -2.08 -0.64
C LEU A 99 -4.86 -3.04 -1.83
N ALA A 100 -4.81 -4.34 -1.58
CA ALA A 100 -4.88 -5.35 -2.63
C ALA A 100 -6.26 -5.34 -3.30
N ASP A 101 -7.35 -5.19 -2.54
CA ASP A 101 -8.69 -5.09 -3.12
C ASP A 101 -8.81 -3.90 -4.05
N ASP A 102 -8.37 -2.71 -3.62
CA ASP A 102 -8.29 -1.53 -4.49
C ASP A 102 -7.43 -1.82 -5.74
N HIS A 103 -6.20 -2.31 -5.55
CA HIS A 103 -5.25 -2.55 -6.64
C HIS A 103 -5.81 -3.50 -7.71
N PHE A 104 -6.32 -4.67 -7.30
CA PHE A 104 -6.83 -5.67 -8.25
C PHE A 104 -8.22 -5.33 -8.78
N ARG A 105 -8.97 -4.44 -8.14
CA ARG A 105 -10.22 -3.90 -8.69
C ARG A 105 -9.95 -2.98 -9.89
N TYR A 106 -8.89 -2.18 -9.84
CA TYR A 106 -8.49 -1.29 -10.94
C TYR A 106 -7.55 -1.95 -11.95
N ASN A 107 -6.85 -3.03 -11.56
CA ASN A 107 -5.90 -3.76 -12.41
C ASN A 107 -6.20 -5.29 -12.36
N PRO A 108 -7.34 -5.75 -12.91
CA PRO A 108 -7.78 -7.15 -12.79
C PRO A 108 -6.90 -8.15 -13.55
N ASP A 109 -6.16 -7.71 -14.56
CA ASP A 109 -5.18 -8.51 -15.32
C ASP A 109 -3.81 -8.58 -14.64
N ASN A 110 -3.56 -7.79 -13.60
CA ASN A 110 -2.29 -7.82 -12.88
C ASN A 110 -2.21 -9.07 -11.98
N ASN A 111 -1.02 -9.67 -11.88
CA ASN A 111 -0.72 -10.81 -11.02
C ASN A 111 0.36 -10.49 -9.98
N ARG A 112 0.69 -9.21 -9.78
CA ARG A 112 1.68 -8.73 -8.82
C ARG A 112 1.11 -7.65 -7.91
N LEU A 113 1.44 -7.75 -6.64
CA LEU A 113 1.30 -6.68 -5.66
C LEU A 113 2.69 -6.17 -5.28
N CYS A 114 3.01 -4.92 -5.66
CA CYS A 114 4.30 -4.30 -5.40
C CYS A 114 4.30 -3.52 -4.07
N LEU A 115 5.38 -3.70 -3.30
CA LEU A 115 5.71 -2.96 -2.08
C LEU A 115 7.09 -2.30 -2.27
N PRO A 116 7.41 -1.18 -1.59
CA PRO A 116 6.54 -0.46 -0.67
C PRO A 116 5.46 0.36 -1.36
N VAL A 117 4.36 0.61 -0.65
CA VAL A 117 3.28 1.46 -1.16
C VAL A 117 3.75 2.90 -1.25
N ARG A 118 3.52 3.54 -2.41
CA ARG A 118 3.96 4.91 -2.69
C ARG A 118 2.79 5.91 -2.52
N TYR A 119 3.00 6.95 -1.71
CA TYR A 119 2.05 8.05 -1.47
C TYR A 119 2.61 9.42 -1.93
N PRO A 120 1.79 10.34 -2.50
CA PRO A 120 0.45 10.09 -3.04
C PRO A 120 0.52 8.97 -4.08
N ARG A 121 -0.63 8.40 -4.48
CA ARG A 121 -0.71 7.43 -5.59
C ARG A 121 -0.24 8.16 -6.87
N ALA A 122 1.07 8.32 -7.00
CA ALA A 122 1.75 9.01 -8.06
C ALA A 122 1.74 8.01 -9.18
N HIS A 123 0.75 8.22 -10.00
CA HIS A 123 0.48 7.34 -11.06
C HIS A 123 1.56 7.54 -12.15
N MET A 124 2.46 6.57 -12.30
CA MET A 124 3.50 6.67 -13.30
C MET A 124 2.95 6.13 -14.62
N GLY A 125 3.41 6.64 -15.77
CA GLY A 125 2.94 6.21 -17.09
C GLY A 125 3.12 4.71 -17.42
N GLN A 126 3.69 3.91 -16.50
CA GLN A 126 3.75 2.44 -16.55
C GLN A 126 2.99 1.74 -15.41
N THR A 127 2.44 2.50 -14.46
CA THR A 127 1.56 2.10 -13.35
C THR A 127 0.40 3.09 -13.23
N SER A 128 -0.71 2.73 -13.90
CA SER A 128 -2.02 3.40 -13.97
C SER A 128 -2.18 4.74 -13.23
N GLY A 129 -2.11 5.87 -13.96
CA GLY A 129 -2.84 7.16 -13.72
C GLY A 129 -2.07 8.53 -13.89
N TYR A 130 -2.62 9.60 -13.28
CA TYR A 130 -2.30 11.06 -13.42
C TYR A 130 -0.91 11.60 -13.03
N THR A 131 -0.37 12.46 -13.92
CA THR A 131 0.61 13.51 -13.58
C THR A 131 0.12 14.86 -14.10
N ASP A 132 -0.04 15.84 -13.21
CA ASP A 132 -0.02 17.26 -13.58
C ASP A 132 1.47 17.63 -13.72
N GLU A 133 1.91 18.03 -14.91
CA GLU A 133 3.34 18.20 -15.23
C GLU A 133 4.03 19.24 -14.33
N ARG A 134 3.28 20.17 -13.71
CA ARG A 134 3.83 21.09 -12.69
C ARG A 134 4.05 20.45 -11.31
N PHE A 135 3.42 19.32 -11.03
CA PHE A 135 3.62 18.53 -9.81
C PHE A 135 4.67 17.42 -10.00
N ALA A 136 4.89 16.96 -11.23
CA ALA A 136 5.88 15.93 -11.56
C ALA A 136 7.33 16.37 -11.31
N ASP A 137 7.64 17.66 -11.51
CA ASP A 137 8.98 18.21 -11.25
C ASP A 137 9.35 18.25 -9.76
N TYR A 138 8.37 18.27 -8.85
CA TYR A 138 8.61 18.14 -7.40
C TYR A 138 8.81 16.68 -6.96
N PHE A 139 8.30 15.72 -7.73
CA PHE A 139 8.39 14.28 -7.50
C PHE A 139 9.13 13.60 -8.63
N SER A 140 10.42 13.93 -8.80
CA SER A 140 11.29 13.13 -9.64
C SER A 140 11.19 11.65 -9.21
N PRO A 141 11.12 10.69 -10.15
CA PRO A 141 11.24 9.26 -9.84
C PRO A 141 12.54 8.91 -9.08
N SER A 142 13.49 9.85 -9.01
CA SER A 142 14.70 9.80 -8.20
C SER A 142 14.54 10.17 -6.71
N ARG A 143 13.34 10.55 -6.25
CA ARG A 143 13.04 10.88 -4.83
C ARG A 143 12.15 9.80 -4.18
N PRO A 144 12.71 8.62 -3.84
CA PRO A 144 11.97 7.58 -3.14
C PRO A 144 11.77 8.00 -1.69
N HIS A 145 10.73 8.78 -1.45
CA HIS A 145 10.13 8.78 -0.12
C HIS A 145 9.46 7.42 0.05
N MET A 146 10.21 6.47 0.60
CA MET A 146 9.77 5.10 0.81
C MET A 146 9.86 4.74 2.28
N ALA A 147 8.80 4.08 2.75
CA ALA A 147 8.82 3.39 4.03
C ALA A 147 9.60 2.09 3.83
N TYR A 148 10.74 1.98 4.51
CA TYR A 148 11.59 0.81 4.39
C TYR A 148 10.82 -0.44 4.81
N ILE A 149 10.86 -1.51 4.00
CA ILE A 149 10.18 -2.77 4.28
C ILE A 149 11.15 -3.94 4.18
N ARG A 150 11.08 -4.86 5.13
CA ARG A 150 11.89 -6.06 5.15
C ARG A 150 11.10 -7.23 4.59
N SER A 151 11.82 -8.17 3.97
CA SER A 151 11.21 -9.38 3.39
C SER A 151 10.88 -10.42 4.46
N GLU A 152 11.63 -10.38 5.55
CA GLU A 152 11.67 -11.36 6.63
C GLU A 152 10.32 -11.46 7.32
N GLU A 153 9.73 -10.33 7.73
CA GLU A 153 8.48 -10.32 8.48
C GLU A 153 7.30 -10.75 7.60
N ILE A 154 7.33 -10.43 6.30
CA ILE A 154 6.33 -10.92 5.35
C ILE A 154 6.48 -12.43 5.19
N THR A 155 7.70 -12.91 4.96
CA THR A 155 7.98 -14.32 4.67
C THR A 155 7.69 -15.22 5.87
N GLN A 156 8.04 -14.77 7.09
CA GLN A 156 7.95 -15.58 8.30
C GLN A 156 6.58 -15.54 8.96
N PHE A 157 5.87 -14.39 8.93
CA PHE A 157 4.63 -14.22 9.70
C PHE A 157 3.40 -14.04 8.80
N ILE A 158 3.48 -13.14 7.82
CA ILE A 158 2.31 -12.80 6.99
C ILE A 158 2.00 -13.90 5.98
N PHE A 159 3.03 -14.41 5.29
CA PHE A 159 2.84 -15.39 4.22
C PHE A 159 2.26 -16.72 4.74
N PRO A 160 2.76 -17.33 5.83
CA PRO A 160 2.14 -18.54 6.40
C PRO A 160 0.71 -18.27 6.88
N TRP A 161 0.48 -17.12 7.51
CA TRP A 161 -0.87 -16.72 7.94
C TRP A 161 -1.84 -16.58 6.75
N LEU A 162 -1.41 -16.03 5.61
CA LEU A 162 -2.23 -15.96 4.38
C LEU A 162 -2.59 -17.36 3.85
N LEU A 163 -1.70 -18.35 3.98
CA LEU A 163 -2.00 -19.73 3.61
C LEU A 163 -3.08 -20.33 4.52
N GLU A 164 -3.06 -20.05 5.81
CA GLU A 164 -4.12 -20.49 6.74
C GLU A 164 -5.46 -19.80 6.43
N VAL A 165 -5.45 -18.50 6.14
CA VAL A 165 -6.67 -17.76 5.78
C VAL A 165 -7.27 -18.29 4.47
N LYS A 166 -6.43 -18.72 3.52
CA LYS A 166 -6.91 -19.28 2.25
C LYS A 166 -7.85 -20.47 2.47
N GLU A 167 -7.55 -21.34 3.42
CA GLU A 167 -8.38 -22.51 3.72
C GLU A 167 -9.77 -22.13 4.26
N ILE A 168 -9.91 -20.92 4.81
CA ILE A 168 -11.18 -20.36 5.31
C ILE A 168 -11.96 -19.68 4.18
N VAL A 169 -11.26 -18.93 3.32
CA VAL A 169 -11.87 -18.13 2.24
C VAL A 169 -12.31 -19.02 1.09
N ASN A 170 -11.51 -20.04 0.75
CA ASN A 170 -11.78 -20.99 -0.33
C ASN A 170 -11.81 -22.42 0.25
N PRO A 171 -12.90 -22.85 0.91
CA PRO A 171 -13.03 -24.19 1.44
C PRO A 171 -13.31 -25.18 0.29
N GLU A 172 -12.38 -25.33 -0.65
CA GLU A 172 -12.38 -26.44 -1.62
C GLU A 172 -11.95 -27.73 -0.92
N LYS A 173 -12.72 -28.16 0.10
CA LYS A 173 -12.76 -29.49 0.74
C LYS A 173 -13.49 -29.40 2.09
N VAL A 174 -14.82 -29.35 2.08
CA VAL A 174 -15.60 -29.98 3.16
C VAL A 174 -16.69 -30.83 2.51
N PRO A 175 -16.57 -32.17 2.52
CA PRO A 175 -17.65 -33.04 2.08
C PRO A 175 -18.82 -32.90 3.04
N ASN A 176 -20.01 -32.63 2.51
CA ASN A 176 -21.31 -32.77 3.16
C ASN A 176 -21.55 -31.95 4.45
N GLN A 177 -22.19 -30.78 4.33
CA GLN A 177 -23.22 -30.39 5.30
C GLN A 177 -24.44 -29.83 4.55
N GLN A 178 -25.44 -30.70 4.38
CA GLN A 178 -26.82 -30.31 4.11
C GLN A 178 -27.36 -29.58 5.34
N ASN A 179 -27.50 -28.26 5.25
CA ASN A 179 -28.47 -27.36 5.92
C ASN A 179 -27.82 -25.98 6.15
N PRO A 180 -28.30 -24.89 5.54
CA PRO A 180 -27.75 -23.56 5.76
C PRO A 180 -28.23 -23.03 7.11
N THR A 181 -27.45 -23.32 8.15
CA THR A 181 -27.45 -22.52 9.38
C THR A 181 -26.77 -21.19 9.04
N PRO A 182 -27.23 -20.02 9.55
CA PRO A 182 -26.54 -18.76 9.28
C PRO A 182 -25.04 -18.90 9.58
N PRO A 183 -24.15 -18.46 8.67
CA PRO A 183 -22.72 -18.68 8.83
C PRO A 183 -22.28 -17.99 10.13
N ALA A 184 -21.68 -18.76 11.03
CA ALA A 184 -20.97 -18.20 12.17
C ALA A 184 -20.00 -17.13 11.68
N PRO A 185 -19.75 -16.05 12.45
CA PRO A 185 -18.81 -15.02 12.05
C PRO A 185 -17.46 -15.65 11.70
N ILE A 186 -16.98 -15.36 10.48
CA ILE A 186 -15.69 -15.87 9.99
C ILE A 186 -14.62 -15.43 10.97
N THR A 187 -14.02 -16.40 11.67
CA THR A 187 -12.96 -16.15 12.64
C THR A 187 -11.63 -16.41 11.95
N LEU A 188 -10.83 -15.36 11.79
CA LEU A 188 -9.50 -15.46 11.21
C LEU A 188 -8.50 -16.02 12.22
N PRO A 189 -7.50 -16.81 11.79
CA PRO A 189 -6.41 -17.24 12.66
C PRO A 189 -5.63 -16.03 13.16
N SER A 190 -5.09 -16.15 14.37
CA SER A 190 -4.19 -15.13 14.93
C SER A 190 -2.84 -15.21 14.23
N MET A 191 -2.35 -14.08 13.74
CA MET A 191 -0.99 -14.03 13.21
C MET A 191 0.03 -14.17 14.34
N GLN A 192 1.07 -14.97 14.12
CA GLN A 192 2.22 -15.03 15.01
C GLN A 192 3.01 -13.71 14.95
N MET A 193 3.75 -13.42 16.02
CA MET A 193 4.40 -12.13 16.21
C MET A 193 5.85 -12.34 16.63
N PRO A 194 6.80 -11.49 16.19
CA PRO A 194 8.16 -11.50 16.69
C PRO A 194 8.23 -11.23 18.20
N ASP A 195 9.14 -11.92 18.88
CA ASP A 195 9.41 -11.69 20.30
C ASP A 195 10.20 -10.40 20.55
N ASP A 196 11.06 -10.02 19.61
CA ASP A 196 11.89 -8.81 19.71
C ASP A 196 11.09 -7.55 19.33
N PHE A 197 11.58 -6.38 19.76
CA PHE A 197 10.85 -5.13 19.53
C PHE A 197 10.96 -4.64 18.08
N VAL A 198 12.13 -4.80 17.47
CA VAL A 198 12.43 -4.35 16.11
C VAL A 198 11.58 -5.13 15.10
N GLY A 199 11.52 -6.45 15.23
CA GLY A 199 10.67 -7.32 14.42
C GLY A 199 9.20 -6.92 14.53
N LYS A 200 8.69 -6.56 15.72
CA LYS A 200 7.31 -6.06 15.85
C LYS A 200 7.08 -4.77 15.07
N ILE A 201 8.02 -3.83 15.08
CA ILE A 201 7.93 -2.58 14.30
C ILE A 201 7.89 -2.90 12.79
N HIS A 202 8.77 -3.78 12.32
CA HIS A 202 8.80 -4.16 10.91
C HIS A 202 7.58 -4.94 10.47
N LEU A 203 7.06 -5.86 11.30
CA LEU A 203 5.82 -6.56 11.03
C LEU A 203 4.65 -5.57 10.96
N TYR A 204 4.60 -4.60 11.87
CA TYR A 204 3.56 -3.58 11.85
C TYR A 204 3.61 -2.73 10.59
N ASN A 205 4.79 -2.27 10.19
CA ASN A 205 4.99 -1.58 8.92
C ASN A 205 4.58 -2.45 7.72
N ALA A 206 4.91 -3.75 7.71
CA ALA A 206 4.46 -4.65 6.66
C ALA A 206 2.93 -4.78 6.61
N MET A 207 2.25 -4.87 7.76
CA MET A 207 0.78 -4.88 7.84
C MET A 207 0.15 -3.57 7.34
N LEU A 208 0.78 -2.41 7.65
CA LEU A 208 0.35 -1.10 7.17
C LEU A 208 0.48 -0.99 5.65
N GLN A 209 1.63 -1.40 5.11
CA GLN A 209 1.90 -1.37 3.68
C GLN A 209 1.03 -2.35 2.91
N LEU A 210 0.74 -3.53 3.46
CA LEU A 210 -0.24 -4.45 2.91
C LEU A 210 -1.68 -3.99 3.16
N GLY A 211 -1.94 -2.91 3.88
CA GLY A 211 -3.30 -2.40 4.10
C GLY A 211 -4.20 -3.40 4.84
N LEU A 212 -3.66 -4.17 5.78
CA LEU A 212 -4.45 -5.10 6.58
C LEU A 212 -5.43 -4.35 7.51
N PRO A 213 -6.64 -4.85 7.78
CA PRO A 213 -7.58 -4.23 8.72
C PRO A 213 -7.03 -4.06 10.14
N LYS A 214 -7.49 -2.99 10.82
CA LYS A 214 -7.12 -2.73 12.22
C LYS A 214 -7.45 -3.88 13.17
N SER A 215 -8.49 -4.66 12.91
CA SER A 215 -8.83 -5.84 13.71
C SER A 215 -7.70 -6.88 13.72
N ILE A 216 -6.99 -7.03 12.60
CA ILE A 216 -5.84 -7.94 12.46
C ILE A 216 -4.58 -7.32 13.06
N GLN A 217 -4.39 -6.01 12.89
CA GLN A 217 -3.24 -5.29 13.44
C GLN A 217 -3.31 -5.12 14.97
N LYS A 218 -4.50 -5.11 15.56
CA LYS A 218 -4.73 -4.70 16.95
C LYS A 218 -3.87 -5.44 17.99
N PRO A 219 -3.72 -6.78 17.95
CA PRO A 219 -2.84 -7.47 18.88
C PRO A 219 -1.40 -6.95 18.83
N LEU A 220 -0.90 -6.62 17.63
CA LEU A 220 0.46 -6.11 17.44
C LEU A 220 0.59 -4.66 17.89
N ILE A 221 -0.42 -3.84 17.62
CA ILE A 221 -0.49 -2.47 18.13
C ILE A 221 -0.44 -2.48 19.67
N ASP A 222 -1.27 -3.29 20.31
CA ASP A 222 -1.35 -3.36 21.77
C ASP A 222 -0.01 -3.85 22.37
N ALA A 223 0.62 -4.85 21.74
CA ALA A 223 1.94 -5.34 22.15
C ALA A 223 3.06 -4.29 21.96
N LEU A 224 3.09 -3.59 20.82
CA LEU A 224 4.06 -2.52 20.54
C LEU A 224 3.91 -1.38 21.55
N VAL A 225 2.69 -0.91 21.77
CA VAL A 225 2.38 0.17 22.69
C VAL A 225 2.81 -0.19 24.12
N LEU A 226 2.48 -1.39 24.58
CA LEU A 226 2.88 -1.86 25.90
C LEU A 226 4.41 -1.93 26.03
N GLN A 227 5.09 -2.48 25.03
CA GLN A 227 6.55 -2.60 25.04
C GLN A 227 7.23 -1.22 25.00
N MET A 228 6.70 -0.27 24.23
CA MET A 228 7.19 1.11 24.18
C MET A 228 7.07 1.83 25.52
N TYR A 229 5.98 1.58 26.26
CA TYR A 229 5.78 2.14 27.59
C TYR A 229 6.76 1.57 28.62
N GLN A 230 7.12 0.29 28.50
CA GLN A 230 8.04 -0.41 29.39
C GLN A 230 9.52 -0.16 29.08
N THR A 231 9.82 0.42 27.92
CA THR A 231 11.18 0.60 27.40
C THR A 231 11.61 2.06 27.49
N THR A 232 12.87 2.31 27.86
CA THR A 232 13.46 3.66 27.86
C THR A 232 13.52 4.22 26.44
N LEU A 233 13.50 5.55 26.30
CA LEU A 233 13.42 6.24 25.03
C LEU A 233 14.54 5.83 24.07
N ASN A 234 15.77 5.73 24.57
CA ASN A 234 16.95 5.33 23.80
C ASN A 234 16.89 3.88 23.29
N ALA A 235 16.11 3.02 23.94
CA ALA A 235 15.90 1.63 23.54
C ALA A 235 14.58 1.41 22.77
N CYS A 236 13.81 2.48 22.53
CA CYS A 236 12.58 2.42 21.74
C CYS A 236 12.81 2.39 20.21
N HIS A 237 14.05 2.25 19.74
CA HIS A 237 14.39 2.14 18.32
C HIS A 237 13.64 3.17 17.45
N LEU A 238 13.70 4.44 17.87
CA LEU A 238 12.97 5.53 17.21
C LEU A 238 13.41 5.76 15.77
N ASP A 239 14.67 5.45 15.48
CA ASP A 239 15.24 5.37 14.14
C ASP A 239 14.50 4.34 13.27
N VAL A 240 14.26 3.14 13.80
CA VAL A 240 13.51 2.09 13.11
C VAL A 240 12.06 2.54 12.87
N LEU A 241 11.42 3.12 13.89
CA LEU A 241 10.06 3.68 13.75
C LEU A 241 10.00 4.79 12.71
N GLU A 242 11.01 5.67 12.66
CA GLU A 242 11.09 6.76 11.68
C GLU A 242 11.18 6.21 10.25
N ILE A 243 12.16 5.34 9.97
CA ILE A 243 12.40 4.84 8.60
C ILE A 243 11.29 3.92 8.07
N THR A 244 10.46 3.39 8.97
CA THR A 244 9.33 2.50 8.64
C THR A 244 7.99 3.24 8.73
N VAL A 245 7.33 3.20 9.90
CA VAL A 245 5.98 3.73 10.17
C VAL A 245 5.93 5.24 9.97
N GLY A 246 6.95 5.97 10.44
CA GLY A 246 7.08 7.41 10.28
C GLY A 246 7.08 7.80 8.80
N ARG A 247 7.94 7.15 8.00
CA ARG A 247 7.98 7.36 6.54
C ARG A 247 6.73 6.91 5.82
N PHE A 248 6.07 5.84 6.27
CA PHE A 248 4.77 5.46 5.71
C PHE A 248 3.74 6.58 5.88
N HIS A 249 3.80 7.29 7.01
CA HIS A 249 2.90 8.39 7.32
C HIS A 249 3.40 9.79 6.96
N ALA A 250 4.62 9.97 6.48
CA ALA A 250 5.22 11.30 6.32
C ALA A 250 4.58 12.16 5.20
N ARG A 251 3.75 11.57 4.35
CA ARG A 251 2.88 12.31 3.39
C ARG A 251 1.39 12.12 3.64
N SER A 252 1.03 11.52 4.78
CA SER A 252 -0.34 11.39 5.24
C SER A 252 -0.49 12.08 6.60
N LEU A 253 -1.61 11.85 7.28
CA LEU A 253 -1.86 12.40 8.61
C LEU A 253 -1.39 11.39 9.67
N PRO A 254 -0.17 11.52 10.23
CA PRO A 254 0.35 10.59 11.24
C PRO A 254 -0.52 10.54 12.50
N VAL A 255 -1.34 11.57 12.74
CA VAL A 255 -2.33 11.61 13.82
C VAL A 255 -3.43 10.53 13.70
N LEU A 256 -3.43 9.71 12.65
CA LEU A 256 -4.31 8.56 12.53
C LEU A 256 -3.62 7.23 12.86
N ASP A 257 -2.30 7.22 12.99
CA ASP A 257 -1.52 6.04 13.36
C ASP A 257 -1.59 5.78 14.86
N THR A 258 -1.86 4.54 15.27
CA THR A 258 -2.13 4.28 16.69
C THR A 258 -0.83 4.21 17.50
N VAL A 259 0.26 3.69 16.92
CA VAL A 259 1.54 3.53 17.60
C VAL A 259 2.24 4.89 17.76
N LEU A 260 2.33 5.68 16.70
CA LEU A 260 2.95 7.02 16.74
C LEU A 260 2.20 7.97 17.69
N ASN A 261 0.86 7.98 17.62
CA ASN A 261 0.06 8.81 18.52
C ASN A 261 0.21 8.41 19.99
N HIS A 262 0.19 7.10 20.27
CA HIS A 262 0.32 6.64 21.65
C HIS A 262 1.68 7.01 22.21
N PHE A 263 2.74 6.84 21.42
CA PHE A 263 4.08 7.27 21.80
C PHE A 263 4.17 8.77 22.10
N ALA A 264 3.65 9.62 21.20
CA ALA A 264 3.65 11.07 21.40
C ALA A 264 2.78 11.49 22.60
N GLY A 265 1.59 10.90 22.74
CA GLY A 265 0.65 11.19 23.81
C GLY A 265 1.12 10.75 25.19
N THR A 266 1.98 9.73 25.27
CA THR A 266 2.54 9.23 26.53
C THR A 266 3.90 9.80 26.87
N TYR A 267 4.54 10.54 25.96
CA TYR A 267 5.89 11.08 26.15
C TYR A 267 6.02 11.93 27.42
N ALA A 268 5.01 12.73 27.75
CA ALA A 268 5.02 13.57 28.96
C ALA A 268 4.98 12.77 30.29
N PHE A 269 4.55 11.51 30.26
CA PHE A 269 4.51 10.64 31.44
C PHE A 269 5.85 9.92 31.70
N ARG A 270 6.81 10.02 30.77
CA ARG A 270 8.15 9.46 30.96
C ARG A 270 8.91 10.22 32.06
N PRO A 271 9.77 9.55 32.85
CA PRO A 271 10.63 10.20 33.82
C PRO A 271 11.46 11.33 33.19
N PRO A 272 11.78 12.42 33.93
CA PRO A 272 12.63 13.49 33.42
C PRO A 272 13.99 13.03 32.86
N GLU A 273 14.57 11.97 33.42
CA GLU A 273 15.83 11.38 32.97
C GLU A 273 15.74 10.56 31.67
N ASP A 274 14.53 10.16 31.27
CA ASP A 274 14.26 9.39 30.05
C ASP A 274 13.75 10.27 28.89
N ARG A 275 13.41 11.53 29.16
CA ARG A 275 12.95 12.51 28.16
C ARG A 275 14.10 13.28 27.54
#